data_AF-A0A9D9J0A4-F1
#
_entry.id   AF-A0A9D9J0A4-F1
#
_cell.length_a   1.000
_cell.length_b   1.000
_cell.length_c   1.000
_cell.angle_alpha   90.00
_cell.angle_beta   90.00
_cell.angle_gamma   90.00
#
_symmetry.space_group_name_H-M   'P 1'
#
loop_
_entity.id
_entity.type
_entity.pdbx_description
1 polymer ?
#
loop_
_entity_poly.entity_id
_entity_poly.type
_entity_poly.pdbx_seq_one_letter_code
_entity_poly.pdbx_strand_id
1 'polypeptide(L)'
;MGSSAGSPLGSWHMESWTAMTAADIYVAFDGDGTFDLYQRLYTPYYEHLDGTWEYSRGVLGGEYSDGEPWRSEYRLSFSNEGGNMTMTADSDAADAARYVKADIPDSIISGDLSMKSHGGDPGFRAL
;
A
#
# COMPACT_ATOMS: atom_id res chain seq x y z
N MET A 1 13.40 26.05 -6.88
CA MET A 1 13.95 25.12 -5.88
C MET A 1 12.75 24.65 -5.07
N GLY A 2 11.96 23.73 -5.61
CA GLY A 2 12.28 22.31 -5.67
C GLY A 2 11.34 21.69 -4.64
N SER A 3 10.06 21.60 -4.99
CA SER A 3 9.07 20.91 -4.15
C SER A 3 9.67 19.55 -3.85
N SER A 4 10.04 19.32 -2.60
CA SER A 4 10.45 18.02 -2.10
C SER A 4 9.23 17.12 -2.23
N ALA A 5 8.99 16.61 -3.44
CA ALA A 5 8.05 15.53 -3.65
C ALA A 5 8.53 14.42 -2.72
N GLY A 6 7.74 14.14 -1.68
CA GLY A 6 8.07 13.07 -0.75
C GLY A 6 8.32 11.78 -1.54
N SER A 7 9.18 10.92 -1.01
CA SER A 7 9.47 9.65 -1.64
C SER A 7 8.55 8.60 -1.04
N PRO A 8 7.92 7.72 -1.85
CA PRO A 8 7.17 6.58 -1.32
C PRO A 8 8.10 5.56 -0.63
N LEU A 9 9.42 5.68 -0.77
CA LEU A 9 10.39 4.77 -0.17
C LEU A 9 10.26 4.66 1.36
N GLY A 10 10.27 3.42 1.83
CA GLY A 10 10.12 3.03 3.23
C GLY A 10 8.75 2.42 3.54
N SER A 11 8.52 2.19 4.83
CA SER A 11 7.32 1.56 5.35
C SER A 11 6.26 2.57 5.77
N TRP A 12 5.01 2.23 5.46
CA TRP A 12 3.84 3.06 5.69
C TRP A 12 2.71 2.22 6.26
N HIS A 13 1.98 2.79 7.20
CA HIS A 13 0.78 2.21 7.79
C HIS A 13 -0.43 3.06 7.43
N MET A 14 -1.51 2.43 7.01
CA MET A 14 -2.76 3.09 6.69
C MET A 14 -3.43 3.58 7.97
N GLU A 15 -3.61 4.89 8.08
CA GLU A 15 -4.33 5.52 9.18
C GLU A 15 -5.84 5.54 8.92
N SER A 16 -6.24 5.79 7.67
CA SER A 16 -7.66 5.83 7.29
C SER A 16 -7.85 5.61 5.81
N TRP A 17 -8.96 4.97 5.44
CA TRP A 17 -9.37 4.83 4.04
C TRP A 17 -10.86 5.13 3.91
N THR A 18 -11.21 6.00 2.96
CA THR A 18 -12.59 6.45 2.74
C THR A 18 -13.52 5.32 2.31
N ALA A 19 -13.04 4.36 1.54
CA ALA A 19 -13.85 3.21 1.12
C ALA A 19 -14.04 2.19 2.24
N MET A 20 -13.08 2.08 3.19
CA MET A 20 -13.14 1.08 4.24
C MET A 20 -12.43 1.48 5.53
N THR A 21 -13.21 1.71 6.59
CA THR A 21 -12.69 2.15 7.90
C THR A 21 -12.12 1.02 8.77
N ALA A 22 -12.50 -0.23 8.49
CA ALA A 22 -12.01 -1.41 9.22
C ALA A 22 -10.75 -2.01 8.61
N ALA A 23 -10.31 -1.51 7.45
CA ALA A 23 -9.07 -1.94 6.82
C ALA A 23 -7.89 -1.61 7.72
N ASP A 24 -6.87 -2.45 7.68
CA ASP A 24 -5.55 -2.15 8.24
C ASP A 24 -4.50 -2.63 7.26
N ILE A 25 -3.69 -1.71 6.73
CA ILE A 25 -2.80 -1.97 5.61
C ILE A 25 -1.43 -1.42 5.95
N TYR A 26 -0.41 -2.26 5.86
CA TYR A 26 0.98 -1.84 5.85
C TYR A 26 1.53 -2.01 4.44
N VAL A 27 2.32 -1.05 3.98
CA VAL A 27 3.02 -1.14 2.70
C VAL A 27 4.45 -0.65 2.85
N ALA A 28 5.41 -1.42 2.37
CA ALA A 28 6.80 -1.05 2.29
C ALA A 28 7.22 -0.96 0.83
N PHE A 29 7.70 0.21 0.40
CA PHE A 29 8.27 0.41 -0.92
C PHE A 29 9.78 0.38 -0.82
N ASP A 30 10.39 -0.58 -1.50
CA ASP A 30 11.84 -0.75 -1.53
C ASP A 30 12.48 0.01 -2.70
N GLY A 31 13.72 0.47 -2.50
CA GLY A 31 14.49 1.22 -3.50
C GLY A 31 14.81 0.43 -4.77
N ASP A 32 14.74 -0.90 -4.69
CA ASP A 32 14.90 -1.80 -5.84
C ASP A 32 13.65 -1.87 -6.76
N GLY A 33 12.56 -1.15 -6.43
CA GLY A 33 11.33 -1.11 -7.23
C GLY A 33 10.35 -2.24 -6.90
N THR A 34 10.56 -2.93 -5.79
CA THR A 34 9.64 -3.93 -5.23
C THR A 34 8.88 -3.37 -4.04
N PHE A 35 7.70 -3.91 -3.77
CA PHE A 35 6.93 -3.55 -2.58
C PHE A 35 6.44 -4.79 -1.85
N ASP A 36 6.28 -4.65 -0.55
CA ASP A 36 5.61 -5.60 0.33
C ASP A 36 4.36 -4.93 0.90
N LEU A 37 3.21 -5.55 0.72
CA LEU A 37 1.93 -5.08 1.21
C LEU A 37 1.32 -6.13 2.13
N TYR A 38 0.97 -5.72 3.32
CA TYR A 38 0.26 -6.54 4.28
C TYR A 38 -1.09 -5.91 4.52
N GLN A 39 -2.14 -6.51 4.01
CA GLN A 39 -3.50 -5.99 4.19
C GLN A 39 -4.35 -6.91 5.06
N ARG A 40 -5.18 -6.29 5.86
CA ARG A 40 -6.24 -6.95 6.61
C ARG A 40 -7.53 -6.19 6.34
N LEU A 41 -8.32 -6.69 5.40
CA LEU A 41 -9.55 -6.05 4.98
C LEU A 41 -10.77 -6.66 5.68
N TYR A 42 -11.10 -7.90 5.31
CA TYR A 42 -12.26 -8.64 5.85
C TYR A 42 -11.83 -9.84 6.69
N THR A 43 -10.56 -10.19 6.63
CA THR A 43 -9.95 -11.32 7.30
C THR A 43 -9.46 -10.92 8.69
N PRO A 44 -9.40 -11.84 9.65
CA PRO A 44 -8.79 -11.56 10.96
C PRO A 44 -7.26 -11.55 10.91
N TYR A 45 -6.67 -12.00 9.80
CA TYR A 45 -5.24 -12.14 9.57
C TYR A 45 -4.73 -11.18 8.49
N TYR A 46 -3.41 -10.95 8.45
CA TYR A 46 -2.79 -10.15 7.39
C TYR A 46 -2.46 -11.03 6.19
N GLU A 47 -2.90 -10.59 5.02
CA GLU A 47 -2.53 -11.14 3.73
C GLU A 47 -1.31 -10.40 3.21
N HIS A 48 -0.23 -11.14 2.97
CA HIS A 48 0.99 -10.62 2.36
C HIS A 48 0.85 -10.70 0.85
N LEU A 49 0.98 -9.56 0.19
CA LEU A 49 1.11 -9.40 -1.24
C LEU A 49 2.42 -8.69 -1.52
N ASP A 50 3.13 -9.17 -2.54
CA ASP A 50 4.34 -8.54 -3.03
C ASP A 50 4.21 -8.25 -4.53
N GLY A 51 5.11 -7.42 -5.04
CA GLY A 51 5.11 -7.06 -6.45
C GLY A 51 6.11 -5.97 -6.78
N THR A 52 5.92 -5.37 -7.96
CA THR A 52 6.72 -4.25 -8.45
C THR A 52 5.91 -2.97 -8.44
N TRP A 53 6.60 -1.86 -8.23
CA TRP A 53 5.97 -0.54 -8.26
C TRP A 53 6.82 0.44 -9.06
N GLU A 54 6.15 1.42 -9.64
CA GLU A 54 6.74 2.50 -10.40
C GLU A 54 6.11 3.82 -9.97
N TYR A 55 6.95 4.81 -9.67
CA TYR A 55 6.49 6.16 -9.33
C TYR A 55 7.02 7.17 -10.34
N SER A 56 6.10 7.76 -11.11
CA SER A 56 6.44 8.73 -12.14
C SER A 56 5.52 9.94 -12.08
N ARG A 57 6.10 11.14 -12.01
CA ARG A 57 5.38 12.42 -12.04
C ARG A 57 4.25 12.57 -11.00
N GLY A 58 4.34 11.91 -9.85
CA GLY A 58 3.30 11.97 -8.81
C GLY A 58 2.27 10.84 -8.86
N VAL A 59 2.37 9.95 -9.85
CA VAL A 59 1.50 8.79 -10.02
C VAL A 59 2.30 7.53 -9.69
N LEU A 60 1.72 6.69 -8.85
CA LEU A 60 2.21 5.40 -8.40
C LEU A 60 1.37 4.33 -9.10
N GLY A 61 2.04 3.48 -9.87
CA GLY A 61 1.47 2.27 -10.43
C GLY A 61 2.29 1.05 -10.00
N GLY A 62 1.77 -0.13 -10.29
CA GLY A 62 2.49 -1.35 -10.00
C GLY A 62 1.74 -2.59 -10.46
N GLU A 63 2.40 -3.72 -10.30
CA GLU A 63 1.90 -5.05 -10.62
C GLU A 63 2.22 -5.97 -9.45
N TYR A 64 1.29 -6.85 -9.11
CA TYR A 64 1.52 -7.89 -8.11
C TYR A 64 2.45 -8.97 -8.66
N SER A 65 3.14 -9.72 -7.81
CA SER A 65 4.04 -10.80 -8.24
C SER A 65 3.31 -11.92 -9.02
N ASP A 66 1.99 -12.01 -8.92
CA ASP A 66 1.17 -12.93 -9.75
C ASP A 66 0.98 -12.44 -11.21
N GLY A 67 1.44 -11.22 -11.54
CA GLY A 67 1.28 -10.59 -12.85
C GLY A 67 -0.04 -9.84 -13.05
N GLU A 68 -0.85 -9.70 -12.00
CA GLU A 68 -2.07 -8.88 -12.06
C GLU A 68 -1.67 -7.42 -11.79
N PRO A 69 -2.03 -6.45 -12.66
CA PRO A 69 -1.83 -5.04 -12.37
C PRO A 69 -2.65 -4.61 -11.16
N TRP A 70 -2.23 -3.52 -10.53
CA TRP A 70 -3.05 -2.84 -9.53
C TRP A 70 -4.41 -2.44 -10.11
N ARG A 71 -5.43 -2.34 -9.26
CA ARG A 71 -6.81 -2.00 -9.67
C ARG A 71 -6.88 -0.63 -10.34
N SER A 72 -5.94 0.27 -10.02
CA SER A 72 -5.81 1.60 -10.61
C SER A 72 -4.43 2.17 -10.35
N GLU A 73 -4.07 3.20 -11.10
CA GLU A 73 -2.96 4.08 -10.75
C GLU A 73 -3.36 4.99 -9.59
N TYR A 74 -2.41 5.36 -8.74
CA TYR A 74 -2.66 6.18 -7.56
C TYR A 74 -1.83 7.44 -7.56
N ARG A 75 -2.48 8.57 -7.29
CA ARG A 75 -1.77 9.83 -7.09
C ARG A 75 -1.30 9.93 -5.64
N LEU A 76 0.02 10.09 -5.45
CA LEU A 76 0.60 10.32 -4.13
C LEU A 76 0.74 11.80 -3.84
N SER A 77 0.25 12.21 -2.68
CA SER A 77 0.44 13.54 -2.12
C SER A 77 1.07 13.43 -0.74
N PHE A 78 2.24 14.02 -0.57
CA PHE A 78 2.96 14.03 0.69
C PHE A 78 2.69 15.34 1.42
N SER A 79 2.30 15.27 2.68
CA SER A 79 2.17 16.47 3.52
C SER A 79 3.55 17.04 3.86
N ASN A 80 3.64 18.37 3.96
CA ASN A 80 4.90 19.09 4.20
C ASN A 80 5.63 18.72 5.51
N GLU A 81 4.94 18.04 6.44
CA GLU A 81 5.54 17.51 7.68
C GLU A 81 6.26 16.17 7.49
N GLY A 82 6.30 15.61 6.27
CA GLY A 82 7.11 14.42 5.93
C GLY A 82 6.62 13.09 6.50
N GLY A 83 5.61 13.10 7.38
CA GLY A 83 5.07 11.91 8.03
C GLY A 83 3.86 11.28 7.34
N ASN A 84 3.13 12.03 6.51
CA ASN A 84 1.83 11.59 5.97
C ASN A 84 1.83 11.54 4.45
N MET A 85 1.45 10.39 3.91
CA MET A 85 1.24 10.13 2.49
C MET A 85 -0.25 9.91 2.24
N THR A 86 -0.86 10.70 1.37
CA THR A 86 -2.22 10.46 0.89
C THR A 86 -2.15 9.84 -0.49
N MET A 87 -2.81 8.70 -0.65
CA MET A 87 -2.89 7.95 -1.87
C MET A 87 -4.33 8.00 -2.37
N THR A 88 -4.54 8.53 -3.57
CA THR A 88 -5.87 8.71 -4.15
C THR A 88 -5.93 7.97 -5.47
N ALA A 89 -6.94 7.12 -5.67
CA ALA A 89 -7.10 6.42 -6.94
C ALA A 89 -7.32 7.44 -8.07
N ASP A 90 -6.62 7.28 -9.19
CA ASP A 90 -6.81 8.17 -10.35
C ASP A 90 -8.20 7.95 -10.99
N SER A 91 -8.71 6.71 -10.93
CA SER A 91 -10.05 6.34 -11.38
C SER A 91 -11.18 6.98 -10.57
N ASP A 92 -10.99 7.15 -9.26
CA ASP A 92 -12.02 7.69 -8.36
C ASP A 92 -11.41 8.48 -7.20
N ALA A 93 -11.59 9.80 -7.21
CA ALA A 93 -11.03 10.67 -6.19
C ALA A 93 -11.71 10.54 -4.82
N ALA A 94 -12.86 9.85 -4.72
CA ALA A 94 -13.48 9.54 -3.44
C ALA A 94 -12.81 8.33 -2.77
N ASP A 95 -12.04 7.52 -3.50
CA ASP A 95 -11.20 6.46 -2.97
C ASP A 95 -9.80 7.01 -2.61
N ALA A 96 -9.67 7.46 -1.36
CA ALA A 96 -8.47 8.05 -0.84
C ALA A 96 -8.08 7.38 0.49
N ALA A 97 -6.87 6.85 0.54
CA ALA A 97 -6.27 6.28 1.72
C ALA A 97 -5.15 7.19 2.24
N ARG A 98 -5.15 7.45 3.54
CA ARG A 98 -4.07 8.15 4.24
C ARG A 98 -3.19 7.14 4.93
N TYR A 99 -1.90 7.32 4.71
CA TYR A 99 -0.85 6.54 5.29
C TYR A 99 0.09 7.43 6.09
N VAL A 100 0.64 6.87 7.15
CA VAL A 100 1.64 7.48 8.00
C VAL A 100 2.90 6.64 7.96
N LYS A 101 4.07 7.27 8.05
CA LYS A 101 5.33 6.54 8.04
C LYS A 101 5.46 5.70 9.31
N ALA A 102 5.55 4.39 9.16
CA ALA A 102 5.57 3.45 10.27
C ALA A 102 6.25 2.14 9.85
N ASP A 103 7.09 1.61 10.73
CA ASP A 103 7.68 0.28 10.54
C ASP A 103 6.62 -0.82 10.63
N ILE A 104 6.78 -1.84 9.79
CA ILE A 104 5.91 -3.01 9.82
C ILE A 104 6.38 -3.93 10.96
N PRO A 105 5.52 -4.28 11.93
CA PRO A 105 5.93 -5.11 13.05
C PRO A 105 6.32 -6.52 12.59
N ASP A 106 7.38 -7.08 13.18
CA ASP A 106 7.91 -8.40 12.82
C ASP A 106 6.86 -9.53 12.88
N SER A 107 5.85 -9.44 13.75
CA SER A 107 4.77 -10.44 13.82
C SER A 107 3.95 -10.54 12.52
N ILE A 108 3.81 -9.42 11.80
CA ILE A 108 3.16 -9.38 10.49
C ILE A 108 4.11 -9.95 9.42
N ILE A 109 5.37 -9.47 9.40
CA ILE A 109 6.39 -9.88 8.43
C ILE A 109 6.69 -11.38 8.53
N SER A 110 6.84 -11.89 9.75
CA SER A 110 7.12 -13.31 10.02
C SER A 110 5.95 -14.21 9.61
N GLY A 111 4.79 -13.64 9.27
CA GLY A 111 3.59 -14.39 8.92
C GLY A 111 3.00 -15.17 10.09
N ASP A 112 3.33 -14.81 11.33
CA ASP A 112 2.68 -15.39 12.52
C ASP A 112 1.17 -15.13 12.50
N LEU A 113 0.79 -13.99 11.92
CA LEU A 113 -0.58 -13.60 11.62
C LEU A 113 -1.01 -13.90 10.17
N SER A 114 -0.21 -14.60 9.36
CA SER A 114 -0.54 -14.93 7.95
C SER A 114 -0.68 -16.46 7.85
N MET A 115 -1.90 -16.98 7.88
CA MET A 115 -2.10 -18.40 7.61
C MET A 115 -1.68 -18.71 6.16
N LYS A 116 -0.50 -19.31 6.02
CA LYS A 116 -0.01 -19.88 4.76
C LYS A 116 -1.03 -20.88 4.21
N SER A 117 -1.39 -20.68 2.95
CA SER A 117 -2.13 -21.59 2.05
C SER A 117 -3.66 -21.58 2.15
N HIS A 118 -4.32 -20.97 1.16
CA HIS A 118 -5.00 -21.71 0.09
C HIS A 118 -5.50 -20.73 -0.98
N GLY A 119 -5.41 -21.12 -2.25
CA GLY A 119 -5.52 -20.22 -3.39
C GLY A 119 -6.91 -19.66 -3.69
N GLY A 120 -6.87 -18.66 -4.58
CA GLY A 120 -7.86 -18.50 -5.63
C GLY A 120 -9.16 -17.78 -5.27
N ASP A 121 -9.26 -17.10 -4.13
CA ASP A 121 -10.24 -16.03 -4.02
C ASP A 121 -9.57 -14.74 -4.54
N PRO A 122 -10.13 -14.03 -5.52
CA PRO A 122 -9.70 -12.68 -5.86
C PRO A 122 -10.17 -11.74 -4.74
N GLY A 123 -9.68 -12.02 -3.53
CA GLY A 123 -9.92 -11.26 -2.33
C GLY A 123 -9.59 -9.81 -2.65
N PHE A 124 -10.50 -8.93 -2.27
CA PHE A 124 -10.41 -7.50 -2.55
C PHE A 124 -8.99 -7.02 -2.23
N ARG A 125 -8.24 -6.54 -3.23
CA ARG A 125 -6.87 -6.09 -3.04
C ARG A 125 -6.85 -4.57 -2.83
N ALA A 126 -6.05 -4.12 -1.87
CA ALA A 126 -5.90 -2.72 -1.55
C ALA A 126 -5.40 -1.85 -2.72
N LEU A 127 -4.52 -2.39 -3.59
CA LEU A 127 -3.92 -1.69 -4.73
C LEU A 127 -4.52 -2.11 -6.06
#